data_AF-M0QIV9-F1
#
_entry.id   AF-M0QIV9-F1
#
_cell.length_a   1.000
_cell.length_b   1.000
_cell.length_c   1.000
_cell.angle_alpha   90.00
_cell.angle_beta   90.00
_cell.angle_gamma   90.00
#
_symmetry.space_group_name_H-M   'P 1'
#
loop_
_entity.id
_entity.type
_entity.pdbx_description
1 polymer ?
#
loop_
_entity_poly.entity_id
_entity_poly.type
_entity_poly.pdbx_seq_one_letter_code
_entity_poly.pdbx_strand_id
1 'polypeptide(L)'
;MVATPDFTRTKTVWIVLAVAVGTVVGILAVVPLGQLIRSWLDLPEPTAVPLDAVGPINRPFTATYWVPWLLAWTALVATGIATIVPARTRGAGWAYFIAVGFTGGVIALLAGFLEYGLG
;
A
#
# COMPACT_ATOMS: atom_id res chain seq x y z
N MET A 1 -11.29 0.68 -43.03
CA MET A 1 -11.31 0.06 -41.69
C MET A 1 -9.88 -0.31 -41.35
N VAL A 2 -9.20 0.53 -40.56
CA VAL A 2 -7.74 0.42 -40.34
C VAL A 2 -7.51 -0.36 -39.05
N ALA A 3 -6.59 -1.32 -39.11
CA ALA A 3 -6.29 -2.29 -38.07
C ALA A 3 -5.97 -1.61 -36.72
N THR A 4 -6.87 -1.80 -35.74
CA THR A 4 -6.74 -1.41 -34.33
C THR A 4 -6.32 -2.50 -33.31
N PRO A 5 -6.01 -3.78 -33.66
CA PRO A 5 -5.77 -4.80 -32.63
C PRO A 5 -4.44 -4.61 -31.88
N ASP A 6 -3.36 -4.17 -32.54
CA ASP A 6 -2.03 -4.08 -31.92
C ASP A 6 -1.92 -2.94 -30.88
N PHE A 7 -2.57 -1.80 -31.16
CA PHE A 7 -2.63 -0.68 -30.22
C PHE A 7 -3.40 -1.05 -28.95
N THR A 8 -4.48 -1.82 -29.10
CA THR A 8 -5.32 -2.28 -28.01
C THR A 8 -4.60 -3.31 -27.14
N ARG A 9 -3.89 -4.27 -27.77
CA ARG A 9 -3.10 -5.30 -27.07
C ARG A 9 -1.97 -4.69 -26.24
N THR A 10 -1.25 -3.72 -26.80
CA THR A 10 -0.15 -3.03 -26.11
C THR A 10 -0.65 -2.29 -24.87
N LYS A 11 -1.77 -1.57 -24.98
CA LYS A 11 -2.38 -0.85 -23.85
C LYS A 11 -2.82 -1.79 -22.73
N THR A 12 -3.40 -2.94 -23.06
CA THR A 12 -3.81 -3.96 -22.08
C THR A 12 -2.61 -4.55 -21.34
N VAL A 13 -1.52 -4.86 -22.05
CA VAL A 13 -0.29 -5.37 -21.42
C VAL A 13 0.25 -4.38 -20.39
N TRP A 14 0.30 -3.08 -20.72
CA TRP A 14 0.76 -2.05 -19.78
C TRP A 14 -0.13 -1.93 -18.54
N ILE A 15 -1.45 -2.11 -18.68
CA ILE A 15 -2.37 -2.11 -17.55
C ILE A 15 -2.12 -3.32 -16.65
N VAL A 16 -2.01 -4.52 -17.23
CA VAL A 16 -1.75 -5.75 -16.46
C VAL A 16 -0.41 -5.66 -15.72
N LEU A 17 0.63 -5.16 -16.38
CA LEU A 17 1.93 -4.93 -15.74
C LEU A 17 1.82 -3.91 -14.60
N ALA A 18 1.08 -2.82 -14.80
CA ALA A 18 0.89 -1.82 -13.76
C ALA A 18 0.13 -2.36 -12.54
N VAL A 19 -0.87 -3.23 -12.74
CA VAL A 19 -1.54 -3.95 -11.65
C VAL A 19 -0.54 -4.85 -10.92
N ALA A 20 0.20 -5.69 -11.64
CA ALA A 20 1.16 -6.61 -11.04
C ALA A 20 2.23 -5.86 -10.22
N VAL A 21 2.79 -4.79 -10.78
CA VAL A 21 3.75 -3.93 -10.08
C VAL A 21 3.11 -3.28 -8.86
N GLY A 22 1.90 -2.72 -8.98
CA GLY A 22 1.20 -2.11 -7.85
C GLY A 22 0.94 -3.07 -6.70
N THR A 23 0.50 -4.30 -7.01
CA THR A 23 0.30 -5.34 -6.01
C THR A 23 1.62 -5.76 -5.36
N VAL A 24 2.66 -6.06 -6.14
CA VAL A 24 3.96 -6.50 -5.62
C VAL A 24 4.59 -5.41 -4.73
N VAL A 25 4.56 -4.16 -5.18
CA VAL A 25 5.06 -3.02 -4.40
C VAL A 25 4.23 -2.80 -3.14
N GLY A 26 2.91 -2.89 -3.21
CA GLY A 26 2.03 -2.79 -2.04
C GLY A 26 2.33 -3.85 -0.98
N ILE A 27 2.63 -5.09 -1.39
CA ILE A 27 2.96 -6.18 -0.46
C ILE A 27 4.39 -6.02 0.10
N LEU A 28 5.37 -5.79 -0.77
CA LEU A 28 6.78 -5.93 -0.40
C LEU A 28 7.44 -4.62 0.04
N ALA A 29 7.05 -3.48 -0.52
CA ALA A 29 7.72 -2.21 -0.26
C ALA A 29 7.20 -1.51 1.00
N VAL A 30 5.98 -1.81 1.44
CA VAL A 30 5.36 -1.13 2.57
C VAL A 30 6.14 -1.32 3.88
N VAL A 31 6.67 -2.52 4.14
CA VAL A 31 7.47 -2.83 5.33
C VAL A 31 8.80 -2.06 5.37
N PRO A 32 9.68 -2.15 4.37
CA PRO A 32 10.92 -1.39 4.37
C PRO A 32 10.67 0.13 4.34
N LEU A 33 9.63 0.61 3.65
CA LEU A 33 9.23 2.03 3.69
C LEU A 33 8.79 2.45 5.10
N GLY A 34 7.98 1.63 5.78
CA GLY A 34 7.55 1.89 7.15
C GLY A 34 8.73 1.98 8.11
N GLN A 35 9.72 1.07 7.98
CA GLN A 35 10.94 1.10 8.79
C GLN A 35 11.82 2.32 8.48
N LEU A 36 11.97 2.67 7.20
CA LEU A 36 12.69 3.86 6.77
C LEU A 36 12.04 5.14 7.31
N ILE A 37 10.72 5.26 7.23
CA ILE A 37 9.99 6.40 7.76
C ILE A 37 10.12 6.46 9.28
N ARG A 38 10.10 5.30 9.95
CA ARG A 38 10.29 5.21 11.40
C ARG A 38 11.66 5.76 11.81
N SER A 39 12.73 5.36 11.11
CA SER A 39 14.08 5.85 11.39
C SER A 39 14.25 7.33 11.05
N TRP A 40 13.61 7.81 9.97
CA TRP A 40 13.61 9.22 9.60
C TRP A 40 12.89 10.11 10.62
N LEU A 41 11.83 9.58 11.25
CA LEU A 41 11.06 10.28 12.28
C LEU A 41 11.60 10.03 13.70
N ASP A 42 12.72 9.32 13.84
CA ASP A 42 13.34 8.93 15.12
C ASP A 42 12.34 8.32 16.12
N LEU A 43 11.45 7.46 15.61
CA LEU A 43 10.41 6.86 16.42
C LEU A 43 10.93 5.58 17.11
N PRO A 44 10.62 5.38 18.41
CA PRO A 44 11.04 4.19 19.13
C PRO A 44 10.48 2.93 18.46
N GLU A 45 11.22 1.81 18.49
CA GLU A 45 10.71 0.55 17.97
C GLU A 45 9.38 0.16 18.63
N PRO A 46 8.46 -0.48 17.90
CA PRO A 46 7.29 -1.06 18.54
C PRO A 46 7.80 -2.15 19.46
N THR A 47 7.84 -1.89 20.77
CA THR A 47 8.06 -2.94 21.76
C THR A 47 7.02 -4.02 21.48
N ALA A 48 7.46 -5.20 21.07
CA ALA A 48 6.62 -6.37 20.90
C ALA A 48 6.02 -6.68 22.28
N VAL A 49 4.85 -6.10 22.57
CA VAL A 49 4.13 -6.41 23.78
C VAL A 49 3.81 -7.91 23.70
N PRO A 50 4.22 -8.73 24.68
CA PRO A 50 3.92 -10.15 24.68
C PRO A 50 2.43 -10.38 24.42
N LEU A 51 2.07 -11.35 23.58
CA LEU A 51 0.68 -11.72 23.26
C LEU A 51 -0.13 -12.08 24.52
N ASP A 52 0.58 -12.44 25.58
CA ASP A 52 0.15 -12.78 26.93
C ASP A 52 -0.12 -11.56 27.83
N ALA A 53 0.28 -10.35 27.40
CA ALA A 53 -0.05 -9.08 28.05
C ALA A 53 -1.27 -8.38 27.41
N VAL A 54 -2.09 -9.11 26.63
CA VAL A 54 -3.34 -8.63 26.01
C VAL A 54 -4.45 -8.62 27.07
N GLY A 55 -4.30 -7.74 28.07
CA GLY A 55 -5.42 -7.29 28.89
C GLY A 55 -6.28 -6.26 28.14
N PRO A 56 -7.56 -6.10 28.48
CA PRO A 56 -8.49 -5.32 27.69
C PRO A 56 -8.15 -3.82 27.74
N ILE A 57 -8.01 -3.23 26.55
CA ILE A 57 -8.44 -1.86 26.26
C ILE A 57 -7.71 -0.79 27.09
N ASN A 58 -6.41 -0.63 26.89
CA ASN A 58 -5.71 0.64 27.18
C ASN A 58 -4.36 0.74 26.44
N ARG A 59 -4.30 0.23 25.21
CA ARG A 59 -3.22 0.63 24.31
C ARG A 59 -3.67 1.97 23.72
N PRO A 60 -3.14 3.12 24.15
CA PRO A 60 -3.42 4.36 23.42
C PRO A 60 -3.05 4.05 21.99
N PHE A 61 -3.99 4.27 21.07
CA PHE A 61 -3.82 4.13 19.63
C PHE A 61 -2.52 4.85 19.28
N THR A 62 -1.40 4.12 19.27
CA THR A 62 -0.12 4.77 19.51
C THR A 62 0.21 5.33 18.15
N ALA A 63 -0.04 6.62 17.94
CA ALA A 63 0.16 7.25 16.64
C ALA A 63 1.57 6.95 16.12
N THR A 64 2.55 6.80 17.02
CA THR A 64 3.92 6.35 16.76
C THR A 64 4.04 4.96 16.13
N TYR A 65 3.05 4.09 16.27
CA TYR A 65 2.95 2.81 15.57
C TYR A 65 2.38 2.97 14.16
N TRP A 66 1.23 3.64 14.01
CA TRP A 66 0.50 3.72 12.74
C TRP A 66 1.01 4.76 11.74
N VAL A 67 1.63 5.85 12.23
CA VAL A 67 2.10 6.96 11.39
C VAL A 67 3.08 6.51 10.30
N PRO A 68 4.12 5.71 10.59
CA PRO A 68 5.02 5.23 9.54
C PRO A 68 4.31 4.41 8.46
N TRP A 69 3.33 3.59 8.84
CA TRP A 69 2.54 2.78 7.91
C TRP A 69 1.63 3.64 7.03
N LEU A 70 0.94 4.61 7.61
CA LEU A 70 0.09 5.55 6.86
C LEU A 70 0.92 6.37 5.87
N LEU A 71 2.09 6.84 6.27
CA LEU A 71 3.00 7.58 5.40
C LEU A 71 3.57 6.69 4.29
N ALA A 72 3.91 5.42 4.58
CA ALA A 72 4.36 4.47 3.58
C ALA A 72 3.29 4.23 2.51
N TRP A 73 2.04 3.96 2.92
CA TRP A 73 0.91 3.83 1.99
C TRP A 73 0.69 5.09 1.17
N THR A 74 0.73 6.26 1.82
CA THR A 74 0.57 7.55 1.14
C THR A 74 1.66 7.76 0.08
N ALA A 75 2.91 7.42 0.38
CA ALA A 75 4.01 7.53 -0.58
C ALA A 75 3.83 6.59 -1.79
N LEU A 76 3.40 5.35 -1.55
CA LEU A 76 3.11 4.40 -2.62
C LEU A 76 1.96 4.87 -3.50
N VAL A 77 0.88 5.37 -2.89
CA VAL A 77 -0.29 5.91 -3.59
C VAL A 77 0.06 7.17 -4.39
N ALA A 78 0.87 8.07 -3.82
CA ALA A 78 1.32 9.30 -4.49
C ALA A 78 2.11 9.00 -5.77
N THR A 79 2.88 7.91 -5.79
CA THR A 79 3.58 7.45 -6.99
C THR A 79 2.58 7.10 -8.10
N GLY A 80 1.48 6.43 -7.75
CA GLY A 80 0.37 6.16 -8.68
C GLY A 80 -0.24 7.46 -9.21
N ILE A 81 -0.56 8.41 -8.33
CA ILE A 81 -1.12 9.72 -8.72
C ILE A 81 -0.18 10.48 -9.66
N ALA A 82 1.13 10.50 -9.38
CA ALA A 82 2.12 11.14 -10.24
C ALA A 82 2.12 10.55 -11.67
N THR A 83 1.93 9.24 -11.79
CA THR A 83 1.84 8.56 -13.10
C THR A 83 0.50 8.74 -13.81
N ILE A 84 -0.54 9.28 -13.14
CA ILE A 84 -1.84 9.62 -13.73
C ILE A 84 -1.77 10.97 -14.49
N VAL A 85 -0.89 11.87 -14.07
CA VAL A 85 -0.76 13.24 -14.62
C VAL A 85 -0.49 13.21 -16.14
N PRO A 86 0.48 12.43 -16.66
CA PRO A 86 0.72 12.36 -18.10
C PRO A 86 -0.39 11.57 -18.81
N ALA A 87 -0.98 12.15 -19.86
CA ALA A 87 -2.05 11.51 -20.63
C ALA A 87 -1.66 10.14 -21.21
N ARG A 88 -0.37 9.94 -21.51
CA ARG A 88 0.17 8.69 -22.07
C ARG A 88 0.18 7.53 -21.06
N THR A 89 0.38 7.81 -19.78
CA THR A 89 0.50 6.79 -18.72
C THR A 89 -0.74 6.68 -17.85
N ARG A 90 -1.73 7.55 -18.05
CA ARG A 90 -2.93 7.67 -17.21
C ARG A 90 -3.63 6.35 -16.89
N GLY A 91 -3.79 5.46 -17.87
CA GLY A 91 -4.43 4.16 -17.67
C GLY A 91 -3.62 3.22 -16.77
N ALA A 92 -2.30 3.18 -16.97
CA ALA A 92 -1.39 2.41 -16.12
C ALA A 92 -1.32 3.00 -14.71
N GLY A 93 -1.31 4.34 -14.59
CA GLY A 93 -1.31 5.01 -13.30
C GLY A 93 -2.56 4.73 -12.47
N TRP A 94 -3.74 4.73 -13.10
CA TRP A 94 -4.98 4.30 -12.44
C TRP A 94 -4.93 2.84 -12.00
N ALA A 95 -4.45 1.95 -12.87
CA ALA A 95 -4.34 0.53 -12.57
C ALA A 95 -3.40 0.25 -11.38
N TYR A 96 -2.24 0.91 -11.35
CA TYR A 96 -1.31 0.85 -10.23
C TYR A 96 -1.93 1.43 -8.95
N PHE A 97 -2.54 2.62 -9.01
CA PHE A 97 -3.17 3.28 -7.86
C PHE A 97 -4.24 2.39 -7.22
N ILE A 98 -5.12 1.79 -8.04
CA ILE A 98 -6.16 0.88 -7.58
C ILE A 98 -5.53 -0.37 -6.96
N ALA A 99 -4.51 -0.96 -7.60
CA ALA A 99 -3.85 -2.15 -7.10
C ALA A 99 -3.18 -1.92 -5.74
N VAL A 100 -2.45 -0.80 -5.57
CA VAL A 100 -1.83 -0.42 -4.30
C VAL A 100 -2.90 -0.17 -3.24
N GLY A 101 -3.93 0.61 -3.56
CA GLY A 101 -5.02 0.93 -2.62
C GLY A 101 -5.80 -0.32 -2.18
N PHE A 102 -6.09 -1.23 -3.10
CA PHE A 102 -6.72 -2.52 -2.79
C PHE A 102 -5.83 -3.38 -1.88
N THR A 103 -4.55 -3.49 -2.20
CA THR A 103 -3.58 -4.24 -1.39
C THR A 103 -3.49 -3.67 0.02
N GLY A 104 -3.45 -2.34 0.15
CA GLY A 104 -3.46 -1.66 1.45
C GLY A 104 -4.75 -1.89 2.23
N GLY A 105 -5.91 -1.86 1.55
CA GLY A 105 -7.20 -2.18 2.17
C GLY A 105 -7.25 -3.61 2.70
N VAL A 106 -6.78 -4.60 1.92
CA VAL A 106 -6.72 -6.01 2.36
C VAL A 106 -5.78 -6.18 3.55
N ILE A 107 -4.59 -5.59 3.51
CA ILE A 107 -3.63 -5.66 4.63
C ILE A 107 -4.20 -5.00 5.88
N ALA A 108 -4.84 -3.82 5.75
CA ALA A 108 -5.47 -3.14 6.87
C ALA A 108 -6.63 -3.95 7.47
N LEU A 109 -7.44 -4.61 6.64
CA LEU A 109 -8.50 -5.51 7.10
C LEU A 109 -7.94 -6.74 7.82
N LEU A 110 -6.89 -7.36 7.28
CA LEU A 110 -6.23 -8.51 7.92
C LEU A 110 -5.57 -8.12 9.25
N ALA A 111 -4.87 -6.99 9.28
CA ALA A 111 -4.29 -6.45 10.52
C ALA A 111 -5.40 -6.13 11.54
N GLY A 112 -6.49 -5.49 11.10
CA GLY A 112 -7.64 -5.20 11.95
C GLY A 112 -8.29 -6.47 12.51
N PHE A 113 -8.47 -7.50 11.69
CA PHE A 113 -9.02 -8.79 12.11
C PHE A 113 -8.13 -9.49 13.14
N LEU A 114 -6.81 -9.52 12.89
CA LEU A 114 -5.84 -10.19 13.77
C LEU A 114 -5.57 -9.42 15.08
N GLU A 115 -5.54 -8.09 15.03
CA GLU A 115 -5.23 -7.24 16.19
C GLU A 115 -6.45 -6.95 17.09
N TYR A 116 -7.67 -6.90 16.51
CA TYR A 116 -8.89 -6.52 17.23
C TYR A 116 -9.94 -7.64 17.36
N GLY A 117 -9.66 -8.86 16.88
CA GLY A 117 -10.49 -10.03 17.16
C GLY A 117 -11.92 -9.92 16.62
N LEU A 118 -12.07 -9.62 15.32
CA LEU A 118 -13.38 -9.66 14.65
C LEU A 118 -13.80 -11.11 14.27
N GLY A 119 -13.30 -12.12 14.97
CA GLY A 119 -13.55 -13.55 14.78
C GLY A 119 -13.58 -14.31 16.09
#